data_AF-A0A1A0X821-F1
#
_entry.id   AF-A0A1A0X821-F1
#
_cell.length_a   1.000
_cell.length_b   1.000
_cell.length_c   1.000
_cell.angle_alpha   90.00
_cell.angle_beta   90.00
_cell.angle_gamma   90.00
#
_symmetry.space_group_name_H-M   'P 1'
#
loop_
_entity.id
_entity.type
_entity.pdbx_description
1 polymer ?
#
loop_
_entity_poly.entity_id
_entity_poly.type
_entity_poly.pdbx_seq_one_letter_code
_entity_poly.pdbx_strand_id
1 'polypeptide(L)'
;MMSDNNSRVYFLDCDPGIDDALALAYLLARRTPIVGVGSVAGNVDARRGAANARRVLRLFGRLDIPVSVGLEAPGDDHADDANSSFHGRNGLGGVSLPSGPDDVGESTTPDTLRRLARTYGDRLHIIATGPLTNLAHVLAKEPDFGRRVGGMTVMGGAFSVPGNVTPWAEANIASDPAAAAHVVQSDWSRLTFVPIDLTYTHLFNREDQAAVRDLDRPELETLCRIVDFYYDAYQERFRGQQIPLHDRGMIKTCGSGRACLPAE
;
A
#
# COMPACT_ATOMS: atom_id res chain seq x y z
N MET A 1 29.65 15.10 -15.19
CA MET A 1 28.34 14.45 -15.38
C MET A 1 27.43 14.97 -14.29
N MET A 2 26.61 15.97 -14.59
CA MET A 2 25.56 16.45 -13.69
C MET A 2 24.47 15.38 -13.65
N SER A 3 24.30 14.70 -12.53
CA SER A 3 23.21 13.75 -12.31
C SER A 3 21.86 14.46 -12.41
N ASP A 4 20.93 13.90 -13.18
CA ASP A 4 19.53 14.35 -13.28
C ASP A 4 18.90 14.52 -11.90
N ASN A 5 18.90 15.74 -11.39
CA ASN A 5 18.32 16.07 -10.08
C ASN A 5 16.79 16.28 -10.16
N ASN A 6 16.14 15.69 -11.18
CA ASN A 6 14.73 15.91 -11.51
C ASN A 6 13.88 14.62 -11.45
N SER A 7 14.40 13.54 -10.87
CA SER A 7 13.64 12.29 -10.74
C SER A 7 12.59 12.40 -9.63
N ARG A 8 11.36 11.94 -9.92
CA ARG A 8 10.32 11.72 -8.90
C ARG A 8 10.83 10.75 -7.83
N VAL A 9 10.33 10.95 -6.62
CA VAL A 9 10.54 10.06 -5.48
C VAL A 9 9.18 9.66 -4.91
N TYR A 10 9.12 8.49 -4.28
CA TYR A 10 7.85 7.91 -3.85
C TYR A 10 7.79 7.71 -2.35
N PHE A 11 6.64 8.02 -1.75
CA PHE A 11 6.31 7.61 -0.39
C PHE A 11 5.14 6.64 -0.45
N LEU A 12 5.27 5.49 0.22
CA LEU A 12 4.20 4.49 0.34
C LEU A 12 3.48 4.69 1.68
N ASP A 13 2.21 5.05 1.65
CA ASP A 13 1.29 5.09 2.79
C ASP A 13 0.38 3.86 2.69
N CYS A 14 0.58 2.88 3.57
CA CYS A 14 -0.01 1.55 3.44
C CYS A 14 -0.50 1.02 4.79
N ASP A 15 -1.29 -0.04 4.81
CA ASP A 15 -1.73 -0.75 6.01
C ASP A 15 -1.28 -2.21 5.99
N PRO A 16 0.05 -2.47 6.08
CA PRO A 16 0.69 -3.69 5.59
C PRO A 16 -0.01 -5.03 5.85
N GLY A 17 -0.87 -5.40 4.90
CA GLY A 17 -1.43 -6.71 4.65
C GLY A 17 -0.58 -7.52 3.66
N ILE A 18 -1.21 -8.55 3.10
CA ILE A 18 -0.56 -9.49 2.17
C ILE A 18 -0.26 -8.81 0.82
N ASP A 19 -1.22 -8.07 0.29
CA ASP A 19 -1.11 -7.31 -0.96
C ASP A 19 -0.19 -6.09 -0.83
N ASP A 20 -0.20 -5.37 0.29
CA ASP A 20 0.78 -4.31 0.55
C ASP A 20 2.23 -4.85 0.58
N ALA A 21 2.44 -6.02 1.21
CA ALA A 21 3.75 -6.66 1.24
C ALA A 21 4.24 -7.01 -0.17
N LEU A 22 3.34 -7.48 -1.04
CA LEU A 22 3.61 -7.71 -2.45
C LEU A 22 3.86 -6.40 -3.22
N ALA A 23 3.11 -5.35 -2.95
CA ALA A 23 3.27 -4.05 -3.58
C ALA A 23 4.63 -3.42 -3.23
N LEU A 24 5.02 -3.48 -1.96
CA LEU A 24 6.34 -3.06 -1.51
C LEU A 24 7.43 -3.89 -2.17
N ALA A 25 7.33 -5.22 -2.17
CA ALA A 25 8.29 -6.08 -2.85
C ALA A 25 8.42 -5.78 -4.35
N TYR A 26 7.31 -5.50 -5.03
CA TYR A 26 7.30 -5.09 -6.43
C TYR A 26 8.02 -3.75 -6.64
N LEU A 27 7.76 -2.74 -5.79
CA LEU A 27 8.47 -1.46 -5.84
C LEU A 27 9.98 -1.64 -5.66
N LEU A 28 10.40 -2.51 -4.74
CA LEU A 28 11.81 -2.82 -4.49
C LEU A 28 12.44 -3.52 -5.70
N ALA A 29 11.77 -4.51 -6.28
CA ALA A 29 12.23 -5.22 -7.47
C ALA A 29 12.36 -4.28 -8.69
N ARG A 30 11.43 -3.31 -8.82
CA ARG A 30 11.47 -2.26 -9.84
C ARG A 30 12.56 -1.20 -9.62
N ARG A 31 13.24 -1.22 -8.47
CA ARG A 31 14.19 -0.18 -8.03
C ARG A 31 13.56 1.21 -8.01
N THR A 32 12.29 1.29 -7.63
CA THR A 32 11.58 2.58 -7.48
C THR A 32 12.27 3.40 -6.38
N PRO A 33 12.48 4.73 -6.58
CA PRO A 33 13.12 5.60 -5.60
C PRO A 33 12.16 5.93 -4.44
N ILE A 34 11.94 4.94 -3.58
CA ILE A 34 11.14 5.07 -2.36
C ILE A 34 11.95 5.81 -1.30
N VAL A 35 11.41 6.91 -0.78
CA VAL A 35 12.05 7.74 0.26
C VAL A 35 11.48 7.50 1.67
N GLY A 36 10.44 6.67 1.77
CA GLY A 36 9.89 6.21 3.04
C GLY A 36 8.64 5.36 2.86
N VAL A 37 8.32 4.60 3.90
CA VAL A 37 7.07 3.86 4.03
C VAL A 37 6.39 4.32 5.33
N GLY A 38 5.11 4.62 5.28
CA GLY A 38 4.30 4.91 6.44
C GLY A 38 3.20 3.88 6.57
N SER A 39 2.98 3.38 7.78
CA SER A 39 1.77 2.62 8.04
C SER A 39 0.58 3.54 8.26
N VAL A 40 -0.62 3.02 8.09
CA VAL A 40 -1.91 3.47 8.62
C VAL A 40 -2.66 2.23 9.11
N ALA A 41 -3.65 2.39 9.99
CA ALA A 41 -4.44 1.26 10.41
C ALA A 41 -5.54 0.93 9.40
N GLY A 42 -5.80 -0.37 9.24
CA GLY A 42 -6.75 -0.94 8.28
C GLY A 42 -6.77 -2.46 8.42
N ASN A 43 -6.06 -3.17 7.54
CA ASN A 43 -5.86 -4.63 7.62
C ASN A 43 -5.33 -5.09 8.98
N VAL A 44 -4.46 -4.28 9.59
CA VAL A 44 -3.94 -4.43 10.97
C VAL A 44 -3.83 -3.06 11.64
N ASP A 45 -3.58 -3.06 12.95
CA ASP A 45 -3.24 -1.82 13.68
C ASP A 45 -2.00 -1.13 13.08
N ALA A 46 -1.94 0.19 13.15
CA ALA A 46 -0.89 0.96 12.47
C ALA A 46 0.52 0.55 12.92
N ARG A 47 0.70 0.23 14.21
CA ARG A 47 2.00 -0.17 14.76
C ARG A 47 2.44 -1.54 14.23
N ARG A 48 1.53 -2.51 14.14
CA ARG A 48 1.79 -3.81 13.51
C ARG A 48 2.06 -3.67 12.03
N GLY A 49 1.31 -2.82 11.34
CA GLY A 49 1.55 -2.48 9.94
C GLY A 49 2.99 -1.98 9.72
N ALA A 50 3.44 -1.01 10.52
CA ALA A 50 4.81 -0.49 10.43
C ALA A 50 5.86 -1.60 10.65
N ALA A 51 5.65 -2.47 11.65
CA ALA A 51 6.52 -3.62 11.88
C ALA A 51 6.56 -4.58 10.68
N ASN A 52 5.42 -4.88 10.07
CA ASN A 52 5.32 -5.72 8.89
C ASN A 52 6.08 -5.11 7.70
N ALA A 53 5.88 -3.83 7.39
CA ALA A 53 6.63 -3.13 6.34
C ALA A 53 8.14 -3.18 6.59
N ARG A 54 8.57 -2.93 7.84
CA ARG A 54 9.99 -2.98 8.22
C ARG A 54 10.60 -4.37 8.05
N ARG A 55 9.84 -5.42 8.37
CA ARG A 55 10.26 -6.82 8.18
C ARG A 55 10.32 -7.22 6.72
N VAL A 56 9.40 -6.74 5.88
CA VAL A 56 9.49 -6.91 4.42
C VAL A 56 10.73 -6.19 3.88
N LEU A 57 11.01 -4.95 4.29
CA LEU A 57 12.24 -4.25 3.92
C LEU A 57 13.50 -5.02 4.35
N ARG A 58 13.49 -5.64 5.54
CA ARG A 58 14.58 -6.49 6.03
C ARG A 58 14.79 -7.71 5.14
N LEU A 59 13.71 -8.40 4.78
CA LEU A 59 13.73 -9.56 3.89
C LEU A 59 14.40 -9.25 2.55
N PHE A 60 14.21 -8.03 2.04
CA PHE A 60 14.80 -7.54 0.80
C PHE A 60 16.13 -6.77 0.97
N GLY A 61 16.68 -6.70 2.18
CA GLY A 61 17.94 -6.00 2.45
C GLY A 61 17.89 -4.48 2.25
N ARG A 62 16.71 -3.87 2.41
CA ARG A 62 16.43 -2.44 2.15
C ARG A 62 16.10 -1.64 3.42
N LEU A 63 16.84 -1.91 4.50
CA LEU A 63 16.69 -1.20 5.77
C LEU A 63 17.11 0.29 5.71
N ASP A 64 17.69 0.72 4.60
CA ASP A 64 17.96 2.13 4.27
C ASP A 64 16.67 2.95 4.09
N ILE A 65 15.54 2.31 3.77
CA ILE A 65 14.25 2.98 3.65
C ILE A 65 13.64 3.15 5.05
N PRO A 66 13.32 4.40 5.48
CA PRO A 66 12.72 4.65 6.78
C PRO A 66 11.26 4.20 6.81
N VAL A 67 10.82 3.72 7.98
CA VAL A 67 9.42 3.36 8.25
C VAL A 67 8.87 4.24 9.36
N SER A 68 7.69 4.81 9.15
CA SER A 68 6.95 5.60 10.14
C SER A 68 5.63 4.94 10.54
N VAL A 69 5.18 5.23 11.77
CA VAL A 69 3.91 4.70 12.30
C VAL A 69 2.79 5.71 12.08
N GLY A 70 1.70 5.30 11.45
CA GLY A 70 0.56 6.19 11.20
C GLY A 70 -0.43 6.28 12.34
N LEU A 71 -1.59 6.82 11.95
CA LEU A 71 -2.76 6.96 12.79
C LEU A 71 -3.61 5.70 12.75
N GLU A 72 -4.36 5.47 13.82
CA GLU A 72 -5.46 4.52 13.84
C GLU A 72 -6.68 5.14 13.14
N ALA A 73 -7.42 4.34 12.38
CA ALA A 73 -8.66 4.78 11.74
C ALA A 73 -9.81 4.83 12.78
N PRO A 74 -10.75 5.79 12.70
CA PRO A 74 -11.83 5.91 13.66
C PRO A 74 -12.79 4.71 13.60
N GLY A 75 -12.94 3.99 14.70
CA GLY A 75 -13.95 2.93 14.83
C GLY A 75 -13.53 1.55 14.31
N ASP A 76 -12.29 1.40 13.86
CA ASP A 76 -11.74 0.07 13.57
C ASP A 76 -11.31 -0.62 14.87
N ASP A 77 -12.00 -1.71 15.20
CA ASP A 77 -11.47 -2.69 16.14
C ASP A 77 -10.65 -3.68 15.30
N HIS A 78 -9.35 -3.45 15.13
CA HIS A 78 -8.45 -4.29 14.31
C HIS A 78 -8.31 -5.75 14.81
N ALA A 79 -9.05 -6.11 15.86
CA ALA A 79 -9.30 -7.47 16.30
C ALA A 79 -10.45 -8.15 15.52
N ASP A 80 -11.12 -7.45 14.60
CA ASP A 80 -12.25 -7.97 13.84
C ASP A 80 -11.89 -9.19 12.98
N ASP A 81 -12.71 -10.22 13.10
CA ASP A 81 -12.53 -11.50 12.40
C ASP A 81 -12.47 -11.32 10.88
N ALA A 82 -13.13 -10.29 10.34
CA ALA A 82 -13.20 -10.01 8.91
C ALA A 82 -11.83 -9.75 8.27
N ASN A 83 -11.06 -8.76 8.74
CA ASN A 83 -9.75 -8.46 8.16
C ASN A 83 -8.76 -9.61 8.37
N SER A 84 -8.84 -10.25 9.54
CA SER A 84 -8.00 -11.42 9.85
C SER A 84 -8.30 -12.65 8.97
N SER A 85 -9.51 -12.74 8.41
CA SER A 85 -9.88 -13.80 7.46
C SER A 85 -9.22 -13.63 6.09
N PHE A 86 -8.86 -12.39 5.71
CA PHE A 86 -8.14 -12.10 4.47
C PHE A 86 -6.64 -12.04 4.66
N HIS A 87 -6.15 -11.41 5.74
CA HIS A 87 -4.72 -11.16 5.91
C HIS A 87 -4.06 -11.98 7.02
N GLY A 88 -4.83 -12.80 7.74
CA GLY A 88 -4.36 -13.48 8.94
C GLY A 88 -4.18 -12.51 10.12
N ARG A 89 -4.12 -13.04 11.34
CA ARG A 89 -4.02 -12.23 12.57
C ARG A 89 -2.79 -11.32 12.64
N ASN A 90 -1.70 -11.71 11.97
CA ASN A 90 -0.47 -10.92 11.91
C ASN A 90 -0.40 -10.00 10.68
N GLY A 91 -1.41 -10.00 9.80
CA GLY A 91 -1.43 -9.25 8.53
C GLY A 91 -0.63 -9.91 7.39
N LEU A 92 0.06 -11.01 7.65
CA LEU A 92 0.97 -11.68 6.69
C LEU A 92 0.64 -13.19 6.55
N GLY A 93 -0.63 -13.57 6.63
CA GLY A 93 -1.08 -14.94 6.44
C GLY A 93 -0.54 -15.92 7.49
N GLY A 94 -0.16 -15.45 8.68
CA GLY A 94 0.48 -16.24 9.73
C GLY A 94 1.98 -16.50 9.52
N VAL A 95 2.57 -16.00 8.43
CA VAL A 95 4.01 -16.15 8.17
C VAL A 95 4.79 -15.22 9.09
N SER A 96 5.78 -15.78 9.79
CA SER A 96 6.71 -15.02 10.61
C SER A 96 7.90 -14.57 9.78
N LEU A 97 8.10 -13.26 9.69
CA LEU A 97 9.26 -12.65 9.05
C LEU A 97 10.37 -12.36 10.07
N PRO A 98 11.65 -12.25 9.63
CA PRO A 98 12.75 -11.88 10.51
C PRO A 98 12.48 -10.54 11.22
N SER A 99 12.50 -10.55 12.54
CA SER A 99 12.32 -9.36 13.38
C SER A 99 13.65 -8.77 13.86
N GLY A 100 13.61 -7.51 14.29
CA GLY A 100 14.73 -6.84 14.94
C GLY A 100 14.27 -5.78 15.96
N PRO A 101 15.21 -5.23 16.75
CA PRO A 101 14.87 -4.24 17.79
C PRO A 101 14.27 -2.96 17.20
N ASP A 102 14.62 -2.62 15.96
CA ASP A 102 14.18 -1.41 15.26
C ASP A 102 13.03 -1.69 14.28
N ASP A 103 12.19 -2.70 14.58
CA ASP A 103 11.03 -3.05 13.75
C ASP A 103 9.97 -1.94 13.75
N VAL A 104 9.91 -1.11 14.79
CA VAL A 104 8.98 0.01 14.88
C VAL A 104 9.77 1.30 15.08
N GLY A 105 9.66 2.22 14.11
CA GLY A 105 10.24 3.56 14.21
C GLY A 105 9.47 4.47 15.18
N GLU A 106 10.11 5.55 15.63
CA GLU A 106 9.49 6.54 16.54
C GLU A 106 8.74 7.65 15.80
N SER A 107 9.03 7.85 14.51
CA SER A 107 8.41 8.93 13.73
C SER A 107 6.98 8.61 13.33
N THR A 108 6.11 9.62 13.35
CA THR A 108 4.73 9.48 12.84
C THR A 108 4.70 9.60 11.31
N THR A 109 3.77 8.91 10.66
CA THR A 109 3.57 9.00 9.21
C THR A 109 3.16 10.40 8.77
N PRO A 110 2.20 11.09 9.43
CA PRO A 110 1.88 12.46 9.07
C PRO A 110 3.05 13.45 9.16
N ASP A 111 3.88 13.38 10.20
CA ASP A 111 5.04 14.28 10.31
C ASP A 111 6.12 13.93 9.29
N THR A 112 6.25 12.65 8.93
CA THR A 112 7.14 12.21 7.86
C THR A 112 6.67 12.72 6.50
N LEU A 113 5.39 12.60 6.16
CA LEU A 113 4.81 13.15 4.93
C LEU A 113 5.05 14.66 4.82
N ARG A 114 4.77 15.41 5.89
CA ARG A 114 5.00 16.88 5.93
C ARG A 114 6.48 17.23 5.73
N ARG A 115 7.39 16.49 6.37
CA ARG A 115 8.84 16.67 6.20
C ARG A 115 9.26 16.39 4.76
N LEU A 116 8.84 15.25 4.20
CA LEU A 116 9.19 14.85 2.83
C LEU A 116 8.62 15.83 1.80
N ALA A 117 7.40 16.34 2.00
CA ALA A 117 6.82 17.36 1.11
C ALA A 117 7.62 18.67 1.14
N ARG A 118 8.17 19.08 2.30
CA ARG A 118 9.07 20.24 2.38
C ARG A 118 10.42 19.99 1.69
N THR A 119 10.93 18.76 1.77
CA THR A 119 12.22 18.38 1.17
C THR A 119 12.14 18.21 -0.34
N TYR A 120 11.10 17.55 -0.84
CA TYR A 120 11.01 17.11 -2.23
C TYR A 120 9.99 17.88 -3.07
N GLY A 121 9.02 18.57 -2.44
CA GLY A 121 8.00 19.35 -3.15
C GLY A 121 7.30 18.56 -4.24
N ASP A 122 7.26 19.14 -5.44
CA ASP A 122 6.63 18.61 -6.65
C ASP A 122 7.26 17.30 -7.17
N ARG A 123 8.42 16.89 -6.63
CA ARG A 123 9.04 15.59 -6.93
C ARG A 123 8.46 14.46 -6.10
N LEU A 124 7.78 14.75 -4.99
CA LEU A 124 7.18 13.72 -4.12
C LEU A 124 5.87 13.22 -4.71
N HIS A 125 5.80 11.93 -5.00
CA HIS A 125 4.56 11.24 -5.35
C HIS A 125 4.15 10.28 -4.23
N ILE A 126 2.91 10.37 -3.78
CA ILE A 126 2.39 9.54 -2.71
C ILE A 126 1.63 8.36 -3.31
N ILE A 127 1.91 7.16 -2.83
CA ILE A 127 1.21 5.92 -3.15
C ILE A 127 0.44 5.55 -1.88
N ALA A 128 -0.89 5.64 -1.90
CA ALA A 128 -1.75 5.32 -0.76
C ALA A 128 -2.51 4.02 -1.03
N THR A 129 -2.12 2.94 -0.35
CA THR A 129 -2.74 1.60 -0.47
C THR A 129 -3.64 1.23 0.70
N GLY A 130 -3.67 2.05 1.75
CA GLY A 130 -4.57 1.88 2.90
C GLY A 130 -5.56 3.05 3.09
N PRO A 131 -6.28 3.07 4.22
CA PRO A 131 -7.17 4.16 4.59
C PRO A 131 -6.50 5.54 4.60
N LEU A 132 -7.24 6.57 4.18
CA LEU A 132 -6.68 7.91 3.92
C LEU A 132 -6.50 8.78 5.17
N THR A 133 -6.57 8.21 6.37
CA THR A 133 -6.55 8.91 7.67
C THR A 133 -5.29 9.76 7.86
N ASN A 134 -4.11 9.22 7.53
CA ASN A 134 -2.85 9.97 7.60
C ASN A 134 -2.89 11.23 6.72
N LEU A 135 -3.39 11.10 5.49
CA LEU A 135 -3.44 12.18 4.51
C LEU A 135 -4.45 13.25 4.90
N ALA A 136 -5.64 12.84 5.36
CA ALA A 136 -6.64 13.78 5.87
C ALA A 136 -6.12 14.58 7.07
N HIS A 137 -5.38 13.95 7.99
CA HIS A 137 -4.76 14.66 9.11
C HIS A 137 -3.70 15.66 8.67
N VAL A 138 -2.90 15.32 7.65
CA VAL A 138 -1.93 16.25 7.06
C VAL A 138 -2.64 17.44 6.42
N LEU A 139 -3.67 17.20 5.60
CA LEU A 139 -4.42 18.25 4.91
C LEU A 139 -5.18 19.16 5.88
N ALA A 140 -5.72 18.62 6.97
CA ALA A 140 -6.36 19.41 8.02
C ALA A 140 -5.40 20.43 8.66
N LYS A 141 -4.10 20.10 8.75
CA LYS A 141 -3.07 20.99 9.30
C LYS A 141 -2.40 21.86 8.26
N GLU A 142 -2.27 21.36 7.03
CA GLU A 142 -1.61 22.03 5.91
C GLU A 142 -2.50 21.91 4.66
N PRO A 143 -3.55 22.76 4.52
CA PRO A 143 -4.53 22.65 3.42
C PRO A 143 -3.93 22.80 2.01
N ASP A 144 -2.74 23.37 1.90
CA ASP A 144 -1.99 23.52 0.65
C ASP A 144 -1.14 22.29 0.29
N PHE A 145 -1.08 21.27 1.16
CA PHE A 145 -0.20 20.12 1.02
C PHE A 145 -0.35 19.42 -0.33
N GLY A 146 -1.59 19.17 -0.77
CA GLY A 146 -1.85 18.47 -2.03
C GLY A 146 -1.37 19.25 -3.27
N ARG A 147 -1.29 20.59 -3.20
CA ARG A 147 -0.70 21.43 -4.26
C ARG A 147 0.83 21.45 -4.23
N ARG A 148 1.45 21.18 -3.08
CA ARG A 148 2.91 21.20 -2.90
C ARG A 148 3.60 19.92 -3.34
N VAL A 149 2.91 18.79 -3.31
CA VAL A 149 3.46 17.50 -3.76
C VAL A 149 3.21 17.29 -5.25
N GLY A 150 3.96 16.39 -5.89
CA GLY A 150 3.82 16.07 -7.32
C GLY A 150 2.55 15.32 -7.68
N GLY A 151 1.94 14.67 -6.69
CA GLY A 151 0.64 14.04 -6.81
C GLY A 151 0.47 12.87 -5.85
N MET A 152 -0.73 12.29 -5.88
CA MET A 152 -1.06 11.08 -5.13
C MET A 152 -1.82 10.09 -6.01
N THR A 153 -1.48 8.82 -5.87
CA THR A 153 -2.27 7.72 -6.40
C THR A 153 -2.82 6.91 -5.24
N VAL A 154 -4.12 6.62 -5.28
CA VAL A 154 -4.88 5.93 -4.24
C VAL A 154 -5.40 4.61 -4.80
N MET A 155 -5.14 3.49 -4.11
CA MET A 155 -5.93 2.27 -4.30
C MET A 155 -7.18 2.45 -3.45
N GLY A 156 -8.34 2.51 -4.10
CA GLY A 156 -9.59 2.59 -3.35
C GLY A 156 -10.78 3.01 -4.21
N GLY A 157 -11.96 2.71 -3.67
CA GLY A 157 -13.24 2.97 -4.30
C GLY A 157 -13.69 1.90 -5.28
N ALA A 158 -14.99 1.92 -5.59
CA ALA A 158 -15.68 1.04 -6.53
C ALA A 158 -16.64 1.91 -7.36
N PHE A 159 -16.37 2.10 -8.65
CA PHE A 159 -17.00 3.16 -9.45
C PHE A 159 -18.09 2.61 -10.39
N SER A 160 -17.85 1.44 -10.98
CA SER A 160 -18.73 0.74 -11.94
C SER A 160 -18.99 -0.71 -11.53
N VAL A 161 -18.49 -1.14 -10.37
CA VAL A 161 -18.72 -2.46 -9.77
C VAL A 161 -19.17 -2.33 -8.31
N PRO A 162 -19.80 -3.37 -7.72
CA PRO A 162 -20.07 -3.39 -6.29
C PRO A 162 -18.80 -3.34 -5.45
N GLY A 163 -18.90 -2.75 -4.25
CA GLY A 163 -17.82 -2.74 -3.25
C GLY A 163 -17.46 -4.13 -2.70
N ASN A 164 -16.36 -4.21 -1.95
CA ASN A 164 -15.85 -5.45 -1.34
C ASN A 164 -16.16 -5.58 0.17
N VAL A 165 -16.52 -4.49 0.85
CA VAL A 165 -17.00 -4.52 2.26
C VAL A 165 -18.52 -4.45 2.31
N THR A 166 -19.11 -3.55 1.54
CA THR A 166 -20.55 -3.51 1.29
C THR A 166 -20.78 -3.43 -0.22
N PRO A 167 -22.01 -3.61 -0.72
CA PRO A 167 -22.28 -3.41 -2.15
C PRO A 167 -21.90 -2.02 -2.69
N TRP A 168 -21.67 -1.03 -1.81
CA TRP A 168 -21.43 0.37 -2.15
C TRP A 168 -20.08 0.91 -1.68
N ALA A 169 -19.30 0.13 -0.92
CA ALA A 169 -18.09 0.61 -0.27
C ALA A 169 -16.94 -0.37 -0.45
N GLU A 170 -15.81 0.20 -0.86
CA GLU A 170 -14.52 -0.47 -0.91
C GLU A 170 -13.80 -0.29 0.44
N ALA A 171 -13.02 -1.29 0.86
CA ALA A 171 -12.41 -1.42 2.19
C ALA A 171 -11.65 -0.18 2.68
N ASN A 172 -10.72 0.35 1.88
CA ASN A 172 -9.92 1.52 2.28
C ASN A 172 -10.78 2.77 2.47
N ILE A 173 -11.77 2.96 1.60
CA ILE A 173 -12.71 4.08 1.71
C ILE A 173 -13.72 3.86 2.85
N ALA A 174 -14.09 2.61 3.14
CA ALA A 174 -15.04 2.25 4.18
C ALA A 174 -14.46 2.36 5.59
N SER A 175 -13.15 2.12 5.76
CA SER A 175 -12.47 2.22 7.05
C SER A 175 -12.41 3.66 7.58
N ASP A 176 -12.16 4.65 6.72
CA ASP A 176 -12.27 6.07 7.11
C ASP A 176 -12.93 6.94 6.01
N PRO A 177 -14.27 6.89 5.90
CA PRO A 177 -15.00 7.60 4.84
C PRO A 177 -14.92 9.12 5.02
N ALA A 178 -14.76 9.61 6.25
CA ALA A 178 -14.61 11.04 6.53
C ALA A 178 -13.24 11.55 6.04
N ALA A 179 -12.16 10.80 6.29
CA ALA A 179 -10.84 11.11 5.75
C ALA A 179 -10.83 11.04 4.22
N ALA A 180 -11.43 10.00 3.63
CA ALA A 180 -11.53 9.87 2.19
C ALA A 180 -12.26 11.07 1.56
N ALA A 181 -13.39 11.49 2.14
CA ALA A 181 -14.13 12.68 1.68
C ALA A 181 -13.27 13.95 1.76
N HIS A 182 -12.58 14.18 2.88
CA HIS A 182 -11.69 15.33 3.05
C HIS A 182 -10.59 15.34 1.98
N VAL A 183 -9.92 14.20 1.77
CA VAL A 183 -8.82 14.07 0.81
C VAL A 183 -9.28 14.34 -0.63
N VAL A 184 -10.44 13.81 -1.03
CA VAL A 184 -11.01 14.00 -2.36
C VAL A 184 -11.43 15.45 -2.61
N GLN A 185 -11.95 16.13 -1.58
CA GLN A 185 -12.39 17.52 -1.66
C GLN A 185 -11.24 18.53 -1.58
N SER A 186 -10.04 18.09 -1.20
CA SER A 186 -8.87 18.95 -1.08
C SER A 186 -8.25 19.27 -2.43
N ASP A 187 -7.46 20.35 -2.48
CA ASP A 187 -6.74 20.73 -3.68
C ASP A 187 -5.49 19.86 -3.90
N TRP A 188 -5.38 19.28 -5.08
CA TRP A 188 -4.22 18.48 -5.49
C TRP A 188 -3.62 18.97 -6.81
N SER A 189 -2.29 18.90 -6.93
CA SER A 189 -1.61 19.02 -8.21
C SER A 189 -2.04 17.90 -9.17
N ARG A 190 -2.16 16.68 -8.62
CA ARG A 190 -2.70 15.49 -9.29
C ARG A 190 -3.18 14.48 -8.26
N LEU A 191 -4.44 14.06 -8.38
CA LEU A 191 -5.03 12.96 -7.62
C LEU A 191 -5.51 11.88 -8.60
N THR A 192 -5.11 10.62 -8.37
CA THR A 192 -5.47 9.49 -9.25
C THR A 192 -6.00 8.35 -8.40
N PHE A 193 -7.20 7.86 -8.71
CA PHE A 193 -7.77 6.67 -8.09
C PHE A 193 -7.54 5.45 -8.98
N VAL A 194 -7.23 4.33 -8.33
CA VAL A 194 -7.16 2.99 -8.92
C VAL A 194 -8.21 2.15 -8.18
N PRO A 195 -9.46 2.17 -8.65
CA PRO A 195 -10.56 1.51 -7.98
C PRO A 195 -10.57 0.00 -8.22
N ILE A 196 -11.39 -0.72 -7.47
CA ILE A 196 -11.49 -2.18 -7.59
C ILE A 196 -11.96 -2.67 -8.95
N ASP A 197 -12.66 -1.82 -9.70
CA ASP A 197 -12.98 -2.00 -11.11
C ASP A 197 -11.74 -2.38 -11.94
N LEU A 198 -10.63 -1.68 -11.69
CA LEU A 198 -9.36 -1.90 -12.40
C LEU A 198 -8.56 -3.01 -11.75
N THR A 199 -8.51 -3.06 -10.42
CA THR A 199 -7.65 -4.06 -9.77
C THR A 199 -8.16 -5.48 -9.91
N TYR A 200 -9.47 -5.70 -10.06
CA TYR A 200 -10.02 -7.02 -10.37
C TYR A 200 -9.65 -7.53 -11.76
N THR A 201 -9.08 -6.68 -12.63
CA THR A 201 -8.49 -7.11 -13.91
C THR A 201 -7.00 -7.48 -13.79
N HIS A 202 -6.38 -7.22 -12.64
CA HIS A 202 -4.97 -7.51 -12.36
C HIS A 202 -4.87 -8.68 -11.39
N LEU A 203 -5.01 -9.88 -11.94
CA LEU A 203 -5.00 -11.12 -11.17
C LEU A 203 -3.59 -11.73 -11.12
N PHE A 204 -3.28 -12.36 -9.99
CA PHE A 204 -2.09 -13.19 -9.81
C PHE A 204 -2.53 -14.62 -9.56
N ASN A 205 -2.21 -15.49 -10.51
CA ASN A 205 -2.65 -16.87 -10.51
C ASN A 205 -1.55 -17.80 -9.97
N ARG A 206 -1.89 -19.07 -9.72
CA ARG A 206 -0.92 -20.05 -9.20
C ARG A 206 0.24 -20.33 -10.16
N GLU A 207 0.05 -20.16 -11.46
CA GLU A 207 1.13 -20.26 -12.46
C GLU A 207 2.12 -19.10 -12.33
N ASP A 208 1.64 -17.87 -12.11
CA ASP A 208 2.48 -16.71 -11.80
C ASP A 208 3.27 -16.95 -10.50
N GLN A 209 2.63 -17.52 -9.47
CA GLN A 209 3.30 -17.88 -8.22
C GLN A 209 4.38 -18.94 -8.44
N ALA A 210 4.10 -19.97 -9.24
CA ALA A 210 5.09 -21.00 -9.60
C ALA A 210 6.28 -20.39 -10.34
N ALA A 211 6.04 -19.51 -11.32
CA ALA A 211 7.08 -18.79 -12.03
C ALA A 211 7.95 -17.92 -11.10
N VAL A 212 7.37 -17.32 -10.06
CA VAL A 212 8.12 -16.60 -9.02
C VAL A 212 8.97 -17.54 -8.17
N ARG A 213 8.46 -18.73 -7.81
CA ARG A 213 9.21 -19.75 -7.06
C ARG A 213 10.39 -20.31 -7.87
N ASP A 214 10.24 -20.46 -9.19
CA ASP A 214 11.29 -20.94 -10.10
C ASP A 214 12.50 -20.01 -10.18
N LEU A 215 12.39 -18.76 -9.69
CA LEU A 215 13.52 -17.85 -9.57
C LEU A 215 14.51 -18.23 -8.45
N ASP A 216 14.17 -19.21 -7.61
CA ASP A 216 15.00 -19.79 -6.55
C ASP A 216 15.64 -18.75 -5.61
N ARG A 217 14.80 -17.81 -5.13
CA ARG A 217 15.21 -16.75 -4.20
C ARG A 217 14.49 -16.90 -2.85
N PRO A 218 15.21 -17.01 -1.72
CA PRO A 218 14.60 -17.21 -0.39
C PRO A 218 13.56 -16.15 0.01
N GLU A 219 13.81 -14.90 -0.35
CA GLU A 219 12.90 -13.77 -0.11
C GLU A 219 11.61 -13.88 -0.92
N LEU A 220 11.68 -14.41 -2.14
CA LEU A 220 10.51 -14.61 -3.00
C LEU A 220 9.71 -15.83 -2.55
N GLU A 221 10.36 -16.91 -2.13
CA GLU A 221 9.68 -18.06 -1.53
C GLU A 221 8.94 -17.65 -0.25
N THR A 222 9.55 -16.81 0.58
CA THR A 222 8.88 -16.27 1.78
C THR A 222 7.65 -15.42 1.43
N LEU A 223 7.73 -14.60 0.38
CA LEU A 223 6.53 -13.90 -0.13
C LEU A 223 5.47 -14.86 -0.65
N CYS A 224 5.85 -15.88 -1.43
CA CYS A 224 4.89 -16.87 -1.93
C CYS A 224 4.15 -17.56 -0.78
N ARG A 225 4.82 -17.84 0.34
CA ARG A 225 4.18 -18.39 1.55
C ARG A 225 3.19 -17.42 2.20
N ILE A 226 3.47 -16.11 2.18
CA ILE A 226 2.51 -15.09 2.65
C ILE A 226 1.26 -15.12 1.76
N VAL A 227 1.46 -15.22 0.45
CA VAL A 227 0.40 -15.22 -0.57
C VAL A 227 -0.46 -16.49 -0.54
N ASP A 228 0.09 -17.64 -0.14
CA ASP A 228 -0.67 -18.89 -0.06
C ASP A 228 -1.96 -18.74 0.76
N PHE A 229 -1.90 -18.02 1.89
CA PHE A 229 -3.08 -17.72 2.71
C PHE A 229 -4.14 -16.91 1.96
N TYR A 230 -3.72 -15.97 1.11
CA TYR A 230 -4.62 -15.09 0.38
C TYR A 230 -5.40 -15.85 -0.70
N TYR A 231 -4.81 -16.88 -1.32
CA TYR A 231 -5.58 -17.76 -2.22
C TYR A 231 -6.74 -18.44 -1.49
N ASP A 232 -6.53 -18.85 -0.23
CA ASP A 232 -7.57 -19.48 0.58
C ASP A 232 -8.66 -18.48 1.00
N ALA A 233 -8.30 -17.22 1.26
CA ALA A 233 -9.27 -16.16 1.51
C ALA A 233 -10.18 -15.87 0.30
N TYR A 234 -9.70 -16.10 -0.93
CA TYR A 234 -10.47 -15.88 -2.17
C TYR A 234 -11.10 -17.15 -2.76
N GLN A 235 -11.29 -18.21 -1.97
CA GLN A 235 -11.89 -19.47 -2.44
C GLN A 235 -13.29 -19.29 -3.02
N GLU A 236 -14.15 -18.49 -2.39
CA GLU A 236 -15.53 -18.29 -2.88
C GLU A 236 -15.58 -17.53 -4.21
N ARG A 237 -14.72 -16.51 -4.38
CA ARG A 237 -14.75 -15.62 -5.55
C ARG A 237 -13.95 -16.16 -6.73
N PHE A 238 -12.77 -16.73 -6.48
CA PHE A 238 -11.82 -17.14 -7.52
C PHE A 238 -11.40 -18.62 -7.42
N ARG A 239 -12.10 -19.42 -6.61
CA ARG A 239 -11.83 -20.86 -6.41
C ARG A 239 -10.39 -21.13 -5.93
N GLY A 240 -9.81 -20.15 -5.26
CA GLY A 240 -8.43 -20.16 -4.78
C GLY A 240 -7.38 -20.39 -5.86
N GLN A 241 -7.68 -20.08 -7.13
CA GLN A 241 -6.73 -20.17 -8.23
C GLN A 241 -6.10 -18.82 -8.59
N GLN A 242 -6.77 -17.74 -8.22
CA GLN A 242 -6.39 -16.37 -8.54
C GLN A 242 -6.69 -15.47 -7.36
N ILE A 243 -5.87 -14.43 -7.21
CA ILE A 243 -6.10 -13.34 -6.26
C ILE A 243 -5.99 -12.00 -6.99
N PRO A 244 -6.77 -10.99 -6.61
CA PRO A 244 -6.52 -9.63 -7.06
C PRO A 244 -5.27 -9.10 -6.38
N LEU A 245 -4.37 -8.48 -7.14
CA LEU A 245 -3.27 -7.70 -6.57
C LEU A 245 -3.65 -6.23 -6.61
N HIS A 246 -4.51 -5.84 -5.68
CA HIS A 246 -5.07 -4.50 -5.54
C HIS A 246 -3.99 -3.42 -5.67
N ASP A 247 -2.98 -3.51 -4.83
CA ASP A 247 -1.94 -2.49 -4.72
C ASP A 247 -0.89 -2.56 -5.83
N ARG A 248 -0.60 -3.75 -6.34
CA ARG A 248 0.32 -3.91 -7.49
C ARG A 248 -0.25 -3.25 -8.74
N GLY A 249 -1.56 -3.39 -8.97
CA GLY A 249 -2.25 -2.74 -10.10
C GLY A 249 -2.03 -1.23 -10.13
N MET A 250 -1.91 -0.61 -8.95
CA MET A 250 -1.67 0.81 -8.80
C MET A 250 -0.25 1.26 -9.21
N ILE A 251 0.75 0.41 -8.99
CA ILE A 251 2.14 0.80 -9.26
C ILE A 251 2.43 0.85 -10.77
N LYS A 252 1.75 0.04 -11.59
CA LYS A 252 1.83 0.13 -13.05
C LYS A 252 1.35 1.49 -13.58
N THR A 253 0.33 2.08 -12.95
CA THR A 253 -0.24 3.39 -13.33
C THR A 253 0.60 4.59 -12.89
N CYS A 254 1.40 4.46 -11.82
CA CYS A 254 2.27 5.52 -11.31
C CYS A 254 3.51 5.79 -12.19
N GLY A 255 3.99 4.81 -12.95
CA GLY A 255 5.24 4.90 -13.73
C GLY A 255 5.08 5.41 -15.17
N SER A 256 3.91 5.26 -15.78
CA SER A 256 3.74 5.45 -17.23
C SER A 256 3.33 6.86 -17.65
N GLY A 257 2.84 7.72 -16.75
CA GLY A 257 2.26 9.03 -17.08
C GLY A 257 1.01 8.96 -17.98
N ARG A 258 0.71 7.79 -18.54
CA ARG A 258 -0.48 7.41 -19.28
C ARG A 258 -1.28 6.46 -18.39
N ALA A 259 -2.52 6.84 -18.09
CA ALA A 259 -3.48 5.93 -17.49
C ALA A 259 -3.45 4.60 -18.26
N CYS A 260 -3.29 3.51 -17.51
CA CYS A 260 -3.42 2.11 -17.92
C CYS A 260 -3.05 1.81 -19.39
N LEU A 261 -1.82 1.35 -19.63
CA LEU A 261 -1.52 0.56 -20.82
C LEU A 261 -1.63 -0.93 -20.48
N PRO A 262 -2.12 -1.77 -21.42
CA PRO A 262 -2.42 -3.17 -21.18
C PRO A 262 -1.17 -3.93 -20.74
N ALA A 263 -1.40 -4.95 -19.92
CA ALA A 263 -0.36 -5.87 -19.49
C ALA A 263 0.22 -6.62 -20.70
N GLU A 264 1.49 -6.35 -21.01
CA GLU A 264 2.42 -7.36 -21.52
C GLU A 264 3.40 -7.71 -20.40
#